data_AF-A0A975GJF0-F1
#
_entry.id   AF-A0A975GJF0-F1
#
_cell.length_a   1.000
_cell.length_b   1.000
_cell.length_c   1.000
_cell.angle_alpha   90.00
_cell.angle_beta   90.00
_cell.angle_gamma   90.00
#
_symmetry.space_group_name_H-M   'P 1'
#
loop_
_entity.id
_entity.type
_entity.pdbx_description
1 polymer ?
#
loop_
_entity_poly.entity_id
_entity_poly.type
_entity_poly.pdbx_seq_one_letter_code
_entity_poly.pdbx_strand_id
1 'polypeptide(L)'
;MNWQKIRDHYPHQWLLIEAIKARSEQGKRILEQISVINAFSDSVSAMNDYKKLKKEAPGRELFIFHTSRKELDITERRWLGIRGYNGCAFAEWFIVCICFFDLFR
;
A
#
# COMPACT_ATOMS: atom_id res chain seq x y z
N MET A 1 1.80 10.96 -11.33
CA MET A 1 0.59 10.32 -11.91
C MET A 1 -0.58 10.67 -11.00
N ASN A 2 -1.72 11.15 -11.50
CA ASN A 2 -2.85 11.56 -10.64
C ASN A 2 -3.73 10.33 -10.33
N TRP A 3 -3.91 10.01 -9.04
CA TRP A 3 -4.76 8.89 -8.58
C TRP A 3 -6.16 8.92 -9.17
N GLN A 4 -6.73 10.12 -9.35
CA GLN A 4 -8.08 10.27 -9.91
C GLN A 4 -8.18 9.66 -11.31
N LYS A 5 -7.17 9.87 -12.17
CA LYS A 5 -7.14 9.27 -13.51
C LYS A 5 -7.11 7.75 -13.47
N ILE A 6 -6.35 7.18 -12.53
CA ILE A 6 -6.26 5.71 -12.37
C ILE A 6 -7.62 5.13 -11.99
N ARG A 7 -8.39 5.82 -11.13
CA ARG A 7 -9.75 5.41 -10.77
C ARG A 7 -10.70 5.43 -11.96
N ASP A 8 -10.59 6.43 -12.83
CA ASP A 8 -11.39 6.52 -14.05
C ASP A 8 -11.07 5.38 -15.03
N HIS A 9 -9.80 4.96 -15.09
CA HIS A 9 -9.37 3.84 -15.94
C HIS A 9 -9.73 2.46 -15.36
N TYR A 10 -9.78 2.31 -14.03
CA TYR A 10 -9.98 1.01 -13.36
C TYR A 10 -11.08 1.09 -12.27
N PRO A 11 -12.36 1.24 -12.65
CA PRO A 11 -13.45 1.33 -11.67
C PRO A 11 -13.69 -0.02 -10.97
N HIS A 12 -13.96 0.01 -9.65
CA HIS A 12 -14.32 -1.15 -8.83
C HIS A 12 -13.32 -2.32 -8.87
N GLN A 13 -12.03 -2.00 -8.87
CA GLN A 13 -10.95 -2.98 -8.95
C GLN A 13 -9.90 -2.77 -7.86
N TRP A 14 -9.19 -3.85 -7.58
CA TRP A 14 -8.01 -3.91 -6.73
C TRP A 14 -6.77 -3.63 -7.56
N LEU A 15 -6.03 -2.60 -7.20
CA LEU A 15 -4.80 -2.22 -7.87
C LEU A 15 -3.60 -2.50 -6.97
N LEU A 16 -2.64 -3.21 -7.53
CA LEU A 16 -1.29 -3.32 -6.98
C LEU A 16 -0.45 -2.22 -7.60
N ILE A 17 -0.04 -1.28 -6.77
CA ILE A 17 0.73 -0.11 -7.19
C ILE A 17 2.10 -0.11 -6.50
N GLU A 18 3.11 0.36 -7.22
CA GLU A 18 4.44 0.64 -6.70
C GLU A 18 4.56 2.15 -6.49
N ALA A 19 5.01 2.55 -5.30
CA ALA A 19 5.41 3.92 -5.05
C ALA A 19 6.84 4.12 -5.58
N ILE A 20 6.95 4.88 -6.67
CA ILE A 20 8.24 5.31 -7.22
C ILE A 20 8.79 6.48 -6.41
N LYS A 21 7.90 7.37 -5.95
CA LYS A 21 8.25 8.50 -5.12
C LYS A 21 7.15 8.77 -4.10
N ALA A 22 7.52 8.73 -2.83
CA ALA A 22 6.65 9.05 -1.72
C ALA A 22 7.35 10.06 -0.80
N ARG A 23 6.58 11.00 -0.26
CA ARG A 23 7.05 11.94 0.76
C ARG A 23 6.24 11.74 2.03
N SER A 24 6.89 11.75 3.19
CA SER A 24 6.18 11.77 4.47
C SER A 24 6.03 13.23 4.90
N GLU A 25 4.80 13.70 5.05
CA GLU A 25 4.46 15.06 5.45
C GLU A 25 3.43 14.98 6.58
N GLN A 26 3.74 15.57 7.74
CA GLN A 26 2.83 15.63 8.89
C GLN A 26 2.32 14.24 9.39
N GLY A 27 3.12 13.18 9.26
CA GLY A 27 2.73 11.81 9.66
C GLY A 27 1.82 11.11 8.65
N LYS A 28 1.66 11.70 7.46
CA LYS A 28 1.01 11.08 6.31
C LYS A 28 2.05 10.79 5.24
N ARG A 29 2.00 9.61 4.63
CA ARG A 29 2.81 9.26 3.47
C ARG A 29 2.04 9.63 2.21
N ILE A 30 2.45 10.72 1.59
CA ILE A 30 1.87 11.23 0.36
C ILE A 30 2.61 10.57 -0.81
N LEU A 31 1.87 9.82 -1.62
CA LEU A 31 2.41 9.21 -2.83
C LEU A 31 2.45 10.24 -3.96
N GLU A 32 3.63 10.78 -4.29
CA GLU A 32 3.81 11.76 -5.37
C GLU A 32 3.81 11.07 -6.74
N GLN A 33 4.48 9.91 -6.82
CA GLN A 33 4.60 9.13 -8.04
C GLN A 33 4.34 7.66 -7.76
N ILE A 34 3.31 7.14 -8.43
CA ILE A 34 2.88 5.75 -8.36
C ILE A 34 2.85 5.14 -9.76
N SER A 35 3.13 3.85 -9.82
CA SER A 35 3.02 3.03 -11.01
C SER A 35 2.05 1.88 -10.75
N VAL A 36 1.10 1.64 -11.65
CA VAL A 36 0.20 0.49 -11.53
C VAL A 36 0.94 -0.73 -12.08
N ILE A 37 1.18 -1.72 -11.23
CA ILE A 37 1.81 -2.99 -11.64
C ILE A 37 0.74 -3.91 -12.21
N ASN A 38 -0.36 -4.07 -11.50
CA ASN A 38 -1.42 -4.99 -11.90
C ASN A 38 -2.79 -4.59 -11.33
N ALA A 39 -3.84 -5.07 -12.00
CA ALA A 39 -5.23 -4.85 -11.61
C ALA A 39 -5.96 -6.19 -11.44
N PHE A 40 -6.79 -6.29 -10.41
CA PHE A 40 -7.50 -7.50 -10.03
C PHE A 40 -8.96 -7.19 -9.71
N SER A 41 -9.85 -8.14 -9.98
CA SER A 41 -11.23 -8.13 -9.48
C SER A 41 -11.32 -8.49 -8.00
N ASP A 42 -10.37 -9.29 -7.51
CA ASP A 42 -10.44 -9.93 -6.20
C ASP A 42 -9.28 -9.52 -5.28
N SER A 43 -9.61 -9.31 -4.00
CA SER A 43 -8.64 -8.96 -2.96
C SER A 43 -7.62 -10.07 -2.70
N VAL A 44 -8.04 -11.34 -2.80
CA VAL A 44 -7.19 -12.51 -2.58
C VAL A 44 -6.09 -12.60 -3.62
N SER A 45 -6.45 -12.41 -4.89
CA SER A 45 -5.49 -12.40 -6.02
C SER A 45 -4.48 -11.27 -5.86
N ALA A 46 -4.94 -10.06 -5.55
CA ALA A 46 -4.06 -8.92 -5.31
C ALA A 46 -3.07 -9.17 -4.16
N MET A 47 -3.55 -9.79 -3.07
CA MET A 47 -2.70 -10.12 -1.92
C MET A 47 -1.66 -11.19 -2.24
N ASN A 48 -2.00 -12.20 -3.04
CA ASN A 48 -1.06 -13.24 -3.44
C ASN A 48 0.06 -12.67 -4.31
N ASP A 49 -0.26 -11.83 -5.29
CA ASP A 49 0.73 -11.19 -6.15
C ASP A 49 1.62 -10.22 -5.37
N TYR A 50 1.04 -9.44 -4.46
CA TYR A 50 1.81 -8.59 -3.54
C TYR A 50 2.83 -9.39 -2.74
N LYS A 51 2.42 -10.52 -2.13
CA LYS A 51 3.33 -11.38 -1.35
C LYS A 51 4.46 -11.93 -2.21
N LYS A 52 4.15 -12.34 -3.45
CA LYS A 52 5.13 -12.84 -4.40
C LYS A 52 6.16 -11.77 -4.75
N LEU A 53 5.70 -10.58 -5.15
CA LEU A 53 6.59 -9.47 -5.49
C LEU A 53 7.42 -8.98 -4.30
N LYS A 54 6.83 -8.93 -3.10
CA LYS A 54 7.57 -8.53 -1.89
C LYS A 54 8.64 -9.56 -1.52
N LYS A 55 8.40 -10.85 -1.79
CA LYS A 55 9.41 -11.91 -1.60
C LYS A 55 10.53 -11.82 -2.63
N GLU A 56 10.21 -11.51 -3.89
CA GLU A 56 11.18 -11.35 -4.98
C GLU A 56 12.01 -10.07 -4.83
N ALA A 57 11.38 -8.97 -4.39
CA ALA A 57 12.00 -7.66 -4.29
C ALA A 57 11.54 -6.94 -3.01
N PRO A 58 12.14 -7.27 -1.85
CA PRO A 58 11.75 -6.69 -0.56
C PRO A 58 11.90 -5.17 -0.49
N GLY A 59 12.86 -4.57 -1.21
CA GLY A 59 13.10 -3.13 -1.21
C GLY A 59 12.10 -2.30 -2.03
N ARG A 60 11.09 -2.92 -2.66
CA ARG A 60 10.03 -2.19 -3.38
C ARG A 60 8.93 -1.75 -2.41
N GLU A 61 8.54 -0.49 -2.51
CA GLU A 61 7.39 0.08 -1.80
C GLU A 61 6.10 -0.24 -2.57
N LEU A 62 5.53 -1.40 -2.29
CA LEU A 62 4.31 -1.91 -2.92
C LEU A 62 3.08 -1.64 -2.04
N PHE A 63 1.98 -1.25 -2.67
CA PHE A 63 0.70 -1.00 -2.02
C PHE A 63 -0.45 -1.64 -2.79
N ILE A 64 -1.45 -2.13 -2.05
CA ILE A 64 -2.72 -2.57 -2.64
C ILE A 64 -3.80 -1.55 -2.29
N PHE A 65 -4.48 -1.02 -3.29
CA PHE A 65 -5.61 -0.10 -3.10
C PHE A 65 -6.83 -0.56 -3.90
N HIS A 66 -8.01 -0.33 -3.33
CA HIS A 66 -9.26 -0.49 -4.05
C HIS A 66 -9.70 0.87 -4.62
N THR A 67 -10.06 0.92 -5.91
CA THR A 67 -10.37 2.18 -6.61
C THR A 67 -11.66 2.87 -6.17
N SER A 68 -12.45 2.21 -5.31
CA SER A 68 -13.57 2.86 -4.61
C SER A 68 -13.11 4.04 -3.73
N ARG A 69 -11.85 4.04 -3.25
CA ARG A 69 -11.30 5.12 -2.41
C ARG A 69 -10.99 6.37 -3.24
N LYS A 70 -11.57 7.50 -2.84
CA LYS A 70 -11.36 8.80 -3.50
C LYS A 70 -9.95 9.36 -3.29
N GLU A 71 -9.33 9.08 -2.14
CA GLU A 71 -8.04 9.66 -1.74
C GLU A 71 -7.06 8.56 -1.28
N LEU A 72 -5.78 8.77 -1.58
CA LEU A 72 -4.66 7.93 -1.14
C LEU A 72 -4.06 8.54 0.13
N ASP A 73 -4.76 8.41 1.25
CA ASP A 73 -4.25 8.86 2.54
C ASP A 73 -3.63 7.67 3.29
N ILE A 74 -2.30 7.53 3.18
CA ILE A 74 -1.54 6.55 3.95
C ILE A 74 -1.12 7.24 5.25
N THR A 75 -1.83 6.96 6.34
CA THR A 75 -1.41 7.45 7.65
C THR A 75 -0.29 6.56 8.19
N GLU A 76 0.91 7.10 8.38
CA GLU A 76 2.00 6.39 9.05
C GLU A 76 1.68 6.32 10.55
N ARG A 77 0.97 5.29 10.99
CA ARG A 77 0.84 5.04 12.44
C ARG A 77 2.15 4.45 12.95
N ARG A 78 2.97 5.30 13.55
CA ARG A 78 4.12 4.88 14.36
C ARG A 78 3.59 4.16 15.60
N TRP A 79 3.60 2.83 15.59
CA TRP A 79 3.21 2.04 16.76
C TRP A 79 4.28 2.20 17.85
N LEU A 80 4.05 3.12 18.79
CA LEU A 80 4.84 3.23 20.02
C LEU A 80 4.37 2.15 21.00
N GLY A 81 4.91 0.94 20.84
CA GLY A 81 4.91 -0.08 21.90
C GLY A 81 4.24 -1.41 21.60
N ILE A 82 5.06 -2.44 21.43
CA ILE A 82 4.97 -3.64 22.27
C ILE A 82 6.40 -3.92 22.75
N ARG A 83 6.71 -3.59 24.01
CA ARG A 83 7.88 -4.15 24.70
C ARG A 83 7.56 -5.63 24.93
N GLY A 84 8.10 -6.51 24.08
CA GLY A 84 7.96 -7.95 24.26
C GLY A 84 8.44 -8.73 23.05
N TYR A 85 9.66 -9.26 23.18
CA TYR A 85 10.29 -10.30 22.36
C TYR A 85 10.81 -9.92 20.96
N ASN A 86 12.13 -9.69 20.95
CA ASN A 86 13.15 -10.20 20.03
C ASN A 86 12.84 -10.24 18.53
N GLY A 87 13.62 -9.46 17.77
CA GLY A 87 13.78 -9.64 16.32
C GLY A 87 13.21 -8.49 15.49
N CYS A 88 13.65 -7.27 15.78
CA CYS A 88 13.40 -6.12 14.92
C CYS A 88 14.20 -6.26 13.61
N ALA A 89 13.55 -6.75 12.57
CA ALA A 89 13.99 -6.57 11.19
C ALA A 89 12.74 -6.57 10.30
N PHE A 90 12.06 -5.42 10.23
CA PHE A 90 11.46 -4.89 9.01
C PHE A 90 10.57 -3.69 9.36
N ALA A 91 11.08 -2.48 9.14
CA ALA A 91 10.25 -1.28 9.15
C ALA A 91 9.35 -1.18 7.88
N GLU A 92 9.49 -2.08 6.91
CA GLU A 92 8.81 -1.97 5.60
C GLU A 92 7.48 -2.76 5.49
N TRP A 93 7.10 -3.61 6.46
CA TRP A 93 5.81 -4.34 6.44
C TRP A 93 4.66 -3.56 7.11
N PHE A 94 4.96 -2.51 7.87
CA PHE A 94 3.96 -1.84 8.72
C PHE A 94 2.93 -1.02 7.96
N ILE A 95 3.32 -0.41 6.83
CA ILE A 95 2.43 0.49 6.07
C ILE A 95 1.29 -0.31 5.40
N VAL A 96 1.56 -1.54 4.97
CA VAL A 96 0.58 -2.38 4.26
C VAL A 96 -0.46 -2.98 5.20
N CYS A 97 -0.08 -3.39 6.43
CA CYS A 97 -1.05 -3.87 7.41
C CYS A 97 -2.09 -2.79 7.78
N ILE A 98 -1.68 -1.52 7.90
CA ILE A 98 -2.61 -0.43 8.21
C ILE A 98 -3.52 -0.14 7.02
N CYS A 99 -2.97 -0.06 5.81
CA CYS A 99 -3.81 0.10 4.61
C CYS A 99 -4.83 -1.03 4.48
N PHE A 100 -4.45 -2.27 4.80
CA PHE A 100 -5.38 -3.40 4.73
C PHE A 100 -6.45 -3.40 5.84
N PHE A 101 -6.12 -2.94 7.05
CA PHE A 101 -7.09 -2.89 8.15
C PHE A 101 -8.10 -1.74 7.98
N ASP A 102 -7.67 -0.58 7.48
CA ASP A 102 -8.60 0.50 7.11
C ASP A 102 -9.46 0.13 5.90
N LEU A 103 -8.96 -0.75 5.02
CA LEU A 103 -9.62 -1.21 3.80
C LEU A 103 -10.81 -2.17 4.04
N PHE A 104 -10.96 -2.69 5.26
CA PHE A 104 -12.07 -3.57 5.65
C PHE A 104 -13.07 -2.93 6.63
N ARG A 105 -12.99 -1.61 6.86
CA ARG A 105 -13.95 -0.83 7.65
C ARG A 105 -14.67 0.18 6.77
#